data_AF-A0A9E1I8X6-F1
#
_entry.id   AF-A0A9E1I8X6-F1
#
_cell.length_a   1.000
_cell.length_b   1.000
_cell.length_c   1.000
_cell.angle_alpha   90.00
_cell.angle_beta   90.00
_cell.angle_gamma   90.00
#
_symmetry.space_group_name_H-M   'P 1'
#
loop_
_entity.id
_entity.type
_entity.pdbx_description
1 polymer ?
#
loop_
_entity_poly.entity_id
_entity_poly.type
_entity_poly.pdbx_seq_one_letter_code
_entity_poly.pdbx_strand_id
1 'polypeptide(L)' 'AKSKFSQLVENAMHNKPQFVTKHGNNAVVVLAFSEYEKMIKPKTDLVTFFKTSPLADLELEFDRSKDLPRDVEL' A
#
# COMPACT_ATOMS: atom_id res chain seq x y z
N ALA A 1 -14.91 24.51 -8.35
CA ALA A 1 -15.23 23.14 -8.86
C ALA A 1 -16.64 23.02 -9.48
N LYS A 2 -17.67 23.72 -8.99
CA LYS A 2 -19.08 23.50 -9.40
C LYS A 2 -19.36 23.62 -10.92
N SER A 3 -18.51 24.31 -11.68
CA SER A 3 -18.65 24.50 -13.14
C SER A 3 -17.70 23.66 -14.01
N LYS A 4 -16.78 22.88 -13.42
CA LYS A 4 -15.76 22.09 -14.16
C LYS A 4 -15.57 20.69 -13.57
N PHE A 5 -16.63 20.10 -13.01
CA PHE A 5 -16.53 18.80 -12.36
C PHE A 5 -16.11 17.69 -13.33
N SER A 6 -16.67 17.64 -14.54
CA SER A 6 -16.31 16.64 -15.55
C SER A 6 -14.82 16.69 -15.92
N GLN A 7 -14.27 17.89 -16.15
CA GLN A 7 -12.84 18.07 -16.42
C GLN A 7 -11.96 17.64 -15.23
N LEU A 8 -12.41 17.91 -14.00
CA LEU A 8 -11.70 17.50 -12.79
C LEU A 8 -11.63 15.98 -12.70
N VAL A 9 -12.75 15.29 -12.97
CA VAL A 9 -12.82 13.82 -12.97
C VAL A 9 -11.91 13.25 -14.07
N GLU A 10 -12.00 13.77 -15.29
CA GLU A 10 -11.13 13.39 -16.41
C GLU A 10 -9.64 13.53 -16.07
N ASN A 11 -9.25 14.65 -15.45
CA ASN A 11 -7.87 14.86 -15.03
C ASN A 11 -7.44 13.90 -13.92
N ALA A 12 -8.34 13.55 -12.99
CA ALA A 12 -8.06 12.60 -11.93
C ALA A 12 -7.93 11.16 -12.45
N MET A 13 -8.64 10.81 -13.53
CA MET A 13 -8.58 9.50 -14.16
C MET A 13 -7.34 9.31 -15.04
N HIS A 14 -6.97 10.33 -15.83
CA HIS A 14 -5.95 10.18 -16.87
C HIS A 14 -4.59 10.80 -16.54
N ASN A 15 -4.53 11.71 -15.56
CA ASN A 15 -3.29 12.41 -15.23
C ASN A 15 -2.83 12.11 -13.80
N LYS A 16 -3.32 12.87 -12.83
CA LYS A 16 -2.82 12.86 -11.45
C LYS A 16 -3.94 13.14 -10.47
N PRO A 17 -3.78 12.80 -9.18
CA PRO A 17 -4.73 13.18 -8.13
C PRO A 17 -5.02 14.69 -8.13
N GLN A 18 -6.29 15.03 -7.98
CA GLN A 18 -6.77 16.42 -7.98
C GLN A 18 -7.13 16.84 -6.57
N PHE A 19 -6.42 17.83 -6.04
CA PHE A 19 -6.70 18.40 -4.72
C PHE A 19 -7.78 19.47 -4.82
N VAL A 20 -8.79 19.38 -3.96
CA VAL A 20 -9.87 20.36 -3.86
C VAL A 20 -9.79 21.02 -2.50
N THR A 21 -9.65 22.35 -2.52
CA THR A 21 -9.59 23.17 -1.31
C THR A 21 -10.95 23.74 -0.94
N LYS A 22 -11.20 23.87 0.37
CA LYS A 22 -12.32 24.65 0.93
C LYS A 22 -11.74 25.70 1.87
N HIS A 23 -12.05 26.98 1.62
CA HIS A 23 -11.51 28.12 2.38
C HIS A 23 -9.96 28.13 2.45
N GLY A 24 -9.29 27.87 1.33
CA GLY A 24 -7.82 27.86 1.25
C GLY A 24 -7.12 26.63 1.83
N ASN A 25 -7.86 25.72 2.47
CA ASN A 25 -7.32 24.50 3.06
C ASN A 25 -7.67 23.28 2.21
N ASN A 26 -6.78 22.30 2.14
CA ASN A 26 -7.07 21.01 1.51
C ASN A 26 -8.28 20.37 2.18
N ALA A 27 -9.32 20.08 1.40
CA ALA A 27 -10.58 19.53 1.91
C ALA A 27 -10.79 18.09 1.44
N VAL A 28 -10.60 17.81 0.15
CA VAL A 28 -10.70 16.47 -0.42
C VAL A 28 -9.68 16.30 -1.54
N VAL A 29 -9.37 15.05 -1.87
CA VAL A 29 -8.60 14.65 -3.06
C VAL A 29 -9.46 13.73 -3.92
N VAL A 30 -9.41 13.92 -5.24
CA VAL A 30 -10.06 13.04 -6.22
C VAL A 30 -8.97 12.29 -6.97
N LEU A 31 -9.08 10.97 -7.00
CA LEU A 31 -8.14 10.06 -7.65
C LEU A 31 -8.90 8.98 -8.42
N ALA A 32 -8.25 8.35 -9.39
CA ALA A 32 -8.80 7.19 -10.08
C ALA A 32 -9.10 6.07 -9.07
N PHE A 33 -10.22 5.37 -9.28
CA PHE A 33 -10.62 4.28 -8.38
C PHE A 33 -9.55 3.18 -8.28
N SER A 34 -8.89 2.86 -9.39
CA SER A 34 -7.81 1.88 -9.43
C SER A 34 -6.58 2.28 -8.61
N GLU A 35 -6.28 3.58 -8.51
CA GLU A 35 -5.23 4.08 -7.61
C GLU A 35 -5.63 3.97 -6.15
N TYR A 36 -6.89 4.31 -5.84
CA TYR A 36 -7.42 4.16 -4.49
C TYR A 36 -7.33 2.70 -4.04
N GLU A 37 -7.79 1.75 -4.86
CA GLU A 37 -7.72 0.33 -4.55
C GLU A 37 -6.30 -0.16 -4.28
N LYS A 38 -5.31 0.33 -5.03
CA LYS A 38 -3.88 0.01 -4.80
C LYS A 38 -3.36 0.55 -3.47
N MET A 39 -3.86 1.70 -3.01
CA MET A 39 -3.44 2.31 -1.74
C MET A 39 -4.07 1.60 -0.55
N ILE A 40 -5.34 1.18 -0.64
CA ILE A 40 -6.07 0.63 0.51
C ILE A 40 -5.91 -0.88 0.69
N LYS A 41 -5.53 -1.62 -0.35
CA LYS A 41 -5.37 -3.08 -0.26
C LYS A 41 -3.89 -3.46 -0.08
N PRO A 42 -3.51 -4.19 0.98
CA PRO A 42 -2.34 -5.06 0.89
C PRO A 42 -2.61 -6.03 -0.26
N LYS A 43 -1.67 -6.13 -1.22
CA LYS A 43 -1.83 -7.03 -2.39
C LYS A 43 -2.10 -8.49 -1.97
N THR A 44 -1.67 -8.85 -0.77
CA THR A 44 -1.83 -10.16 -0.15
C THR A 44 -1.58 -10.01 1.36
N ASP A 45 -2.16 -10.86 2.19
CA ASP A 45 -1.78 -10.95 3.60
C ASP A 45 -0.46 -11.72 3.76
N LEU A 46 0.18 -11.58 4.92
CA LEU A 46 1.50 -12.17 5.17
C LEU A 46 1.48 -13.70 5.05
N VAL A 47 0.39 -14.35 5.45
CA VAL A 47 0.26 -15.82 5.37
C VAL A 47 0.18 -16.25 3.92
N THR A 48 -0.69 -15.61 3.12
CA THR A 48 -0.84 -15.90 1.69
C THR A 48 0.44 -15.60 0.93
N PHE A 49 1.19 -14.55 1.28
CA PHE A 49 2.51 -14.27 0.72
C PHE A 49 3.48 -15.44 0.94
N PHE A 50 3.63 -15.93 2.18
CA PHE A 50 4.55 -17.03 2.45
C PHE A 50 4.11 -18.35 1.82
N LYS A 51 2.80 -18.62 1.74
CA LYS A 51 2.26 -19.81 1.07
C LYS A 51 2.45 -19.83 -0.44
N THR A 52 2.45 -18.66 -1.09
CA THR A 52 2.64 -18.54 -2.54
C THR A 52 4.11 -18.38 -2.93
N SER A 53 5.00 -18.26 -1.94
CA SER A 53 6.44 -18.21 -2.17
C SER A 53 6.95 -19.50 -2.81
N PRO A 54 7.90 -19.44 -3.75
CA PRO A 54 8.64 -20.61 -4.24
C PRO A 54 9.36 -21.41 -3.13
N LEU A 55 9.50 -20.82 -1.93
CA LEU A 55 10.10 -21.44 -0.76
C LEU A 55 9.09 -22.15 0.15
N ALA A 56 7.80 -22.12 -0.17
CA ALA A 56 6.74 -22.69 0.68
C ALA A 56 6.93 -24.20 0.92
N ASP A 57 7.44 -24.90 -0.09
CA ASP A 57 7.66 -26.36 -0.07
C ASP A 57 9.15 -26.72 0.07
N LEU A 58 10.01 -25.76 0.42
CA LEU A 58 11.42 -26.03 0.62
C LEU A 58 11.62 -26.80 1.93
N GLU A 59 12.06 -28.05 1.83
CA GLU A 59 12.49 -28.81 3.01
C GLU A 59 13.81 -28.24 3.53
N LEU A 60 13.76 -27.75 4.77
CA LEU A 60 14.91 -27.18 5.47
C LEU A 60 15.18 -28.04 6.71
N GLU A 61 16.40 -28.54 6.81
CA GLU A 61 16.89 -29.17 8.02
C GLU A 61 17.32 -28.07 9.00
N PHE A 62 16.62 -27.97 10.12
CA PHE A 62 16.93 -27.01 11.17
C PHE A 62 17.34 -27.73 12.45
N ASP A 63 18.51 -27.38 12.95
CA ASP A 63 18.89 -27.67 14.33
C ASP A 63 18.67 -26.44 15.21
N ARG A 64 18.30 -26.68 16.47
CA ARG A 64 18.21 -25.59 17.44
C ARG A 64 19.62 -25.08 17.74
N SER A 65 19.89 -23.84 17.33
CA SER A 65 21.13 -23.16 17.73
C SER A 65 21.24 -23.13 19.25
N LYS A 66 22.43 -23.47 19.74
CA LYS A 66 22.83 -23.38 21.16
C LYS A 66 23.63 -22.12 21.44
N ASP A 67 23.72 -21.21 20.48
CA ASP A 67 24.49 -19.99 20.61
C ASP A 67 23.86 -19.08 21.65
N LEU A 68 24.71 -18.37 22.39
CA LEU A 68 24.25 -17.36 23.33
C LEU A 68 23.69 -16.16 22.55
N PRO A 69 22.66 -15.47 23.10
CA PRO A 69 22.20 -14.21 22.53
C PRO A 69 23.36 -13.22 22.38
N ARG A 70 23.25 -12.34 21.39
CA ARG A 70 24.17 -11.20 21.29
C ARG A 70 24.13 -10.38 22.58
N ASP A 71 25.29 -9.89 23.00
CA ASP A 71 25.39 -8.98 24.13
C ASP A 71 24.63 -7.68 23.79
N VAL A 72 23.75 -7.24 24.69
CA VAL A 72 22.96 -6.02 24.54
C VAL A 72 22.97 -5.22 25.84
N GLU A 73 23.36 -3.95 25.74
CA GLU A 73 23.17 -2.99 26.83
C GLU A 73 21.70 -2.57 26.88
N LEU A 74 21.10 -2.61 28.08
CA LEU A 74 19.71 -2.22 28.35
C LEU A 74 19.59 -0.76 28.76
#